data_AF-D8RST7-F1
#
_entry.id   AF-D8RST7-F1
#
_cell.length_a   1.000
_cell.length_b   1.000
_cell.length_c   1.000
_cell.angle_alpha   90.00
_cell.angle_beta   90.00
_cell.angle_gamma   90.00
#
_symmetry.space_group_name_H-M   'P 1'
#
loop_
_entity.id
_entity.type
_entity.pdbx_description
1 polymer ?
#
loop_
_entity_poly.entity_id
_entity_poly.type
_entity_poly.pdbx_seq_one_letter_code
_entity_poly.pdbx_strand_id
1 'polypeptide(L)'
;ISQVKFSEITQKLIGFYFSAHSSRQAQSFTPKLAAAYKELKDDLEIIFVSSDPDPESFAASFRSMPWPALPFADAASRTALTDRLNHLRKIPRLVIVEASSGRTITAQGCWIISQFGSQAFPFTDSHIAALLRDSVEGKAPKVLGGGECGSHGAHIWIVNNAQPGEMSHQCAICNRSGSGWMYICKDCSYRFHPECADEIGG
;
A
#
# COMPACT_ATOMS: atom_id res chain seq x y z
N ILE A 1 -4.97 -21.28 19.52
CA ILE A 1 -4.66 -20.01 18.83
C ILE A 1 -3.74 -19.23 19.75
N SER A 2 -2.48 -19.03 19.36
CA SER A 2 -1.55 -18.19 20.12
C SER A 2 -1.93 -16.73 19.94
N GLN A 3 -2.02 -15.99 21.04
CA GLN A 3 -2.22 -14.55 21.03
C GLN A 3 -0.85 -13.86 21.04
N VAL A 4 -0.66 -12.85 20.20
CA VAL A 4 0.54 -12.01 20.20
C VAL A 4 0.33 -10.87 21.18
N LYS A 5 1.27 -10.63 22.09
CA LYS A 5 1.19 -9.49 23.01
C LYS A 5 1.69 -8.24 22.30
N PHE A 6 0.99 -7.11 22.49
CA PHE A 6 1.41 -5.84 21.91
C PHE A 6 2.85 -5.46 22.31
N SER A 7 3.27 -5.78 23.53
CA SER A 7 4.64 -5.57 24.03
C SER A 7 5.73 -6.27 23.21
N GLU A 8 5.39 -7.31 22.45
CA GLU A 8 6.34 -8.07 21.62
C GLU A 8 6.56 -7.42 20.24
N ILE A 9 5.76 -6.42 19.88
CA ILE A 9 5.76 -5.78 18.55
C ILE A 9 5.97 -4.26 18.59
N THR A 10 6.16 -3.66 19.77
CA THR A 10 6.32 -2.21 19.94
C THR A 10 7.56 -1.61 19.25
N GLN A 11 8.55 -2.43 18.93
CA GLN A 11 9.78 -2.02 18.23
C GLN A 11 9.74 -2.35 16.73
N LYS A 12 8.63 -2.89 16.22
CA LYS A 12 8.46 -3.33 14.84
C LYS A 12 7.62 -2.34 14.04
N LEU A 13 7.65 -2.47 12.72
CA LEU A 13 6.59 -1.95 11.87
C LEU A 13 5.37 -2.88 11.93
N ILE A 14 4.18 -2.31 11.83
CA ILE A 14 2.91 -3.07 11.78
C ILE A 14 2.26 -2.85 10.42
N GLY A 15 2.03 -3.92 9.68
CA GLY A 15 1.25 -3.92 8.44
C GLY A 15 -0.19 -4.36 8.68
N PHE A 16 -1.15 -3.45 8.60
CA PHE A 16 -2.57 -3.80 8.58
C PHE A 16 -2.96 -4.27 7.18
N TYR A 17 -3.23 -5.58 7.06
CA TYR A 17 -3.57 -6.23 5.81
C TYR A 17 -5.09 -6.46 5.71
N PHE A 18 -5.76 -5.64 4.92
CA PHE A 18 -7.19 -5.75 4.63
C PHE A 18 -7.42 -6.66 3.43
N SER A 19 -8.16 -7.74 3.63
CA SER A 19 -8.42 -8.77 2.62
C SER A 19 -9.67 -9.59 2.92
N ALA A 20 -10.13 -10.37 1.94
CA ALA A 20 -11.25 -11.31 2.05
C ALA A 20 -11.02 -12.52 1.13
N HIS A 21 -11.68 -13.63 1.43
CA HIS A 21 -11.48 -14.93 0.78
C HIS A 21 -11.80 -14.87 -0.72
N SER A 22 -12.89 -14.17 -1.04
CA SER A 22 -13.43 -14.03 -2.40
C SER A 22 -12.60 -13.11 -3.31
N SER A 23 -11.60 -12.39 -2.77
CA SER A 23 -10.80 -11.46 -3.56
C SER A 23 -9.71 -12.16 -4.36
N ARG A 24 -9.89 -12.23 -5.69
CA ARG A 24 -8.88 -12.76 -6.62
C ARG A 24 -7.56 -11.99 -6.56
N GLN A 25 -7.63 -10.67 -6.43
CA GLN A 25 -6.42 -9.84 -6.30
C GLN A 25 -5.67 -10.18 -5.00
N ALA A 26 -6.39 -10.42 -3.91
CA ALA A 26 -5.78 -10.81 -2.65
C ALA A 26 -5.15 -12.21 -2.70
N GLN A 27 -5.80 -13.16 -3.37
CA GLN A 27 -5.24 -14.51 -3.58
C GLN A 27 -3.91 -14.45 -4.33
N SER A 28 -3.77 -13.55 -5.30
CA SER A 28 -2.49 -13.34 -6.02
C SER A 28 -1.44 -12.61 -5.18
N PHE A 29 -1.86 -11.68 -4.32
CA PHE A 29 -0.95 -10.86 -3.52
C PHE A 29 -0.43 -11.56 -2.25
N THR A 30 -1.28 -12.33 -1.57
CA THR A 30 -0.97 -12.96 -0.27
C THR A 30 0.32 -13.78 -0.28
N PRO A 31 0.62 -14.61 -1.31
CA PRO A 31 1.90 -15.34 -1.37
C PRO A 31 3.13 -14.43 -1.43
N LYS A 32 3.04 -13.28 -2.10
CA LYS A 32 4.14 -12.29 -2.18
C LYS A 32 4.38 -11.64 -0.82
N LEU A 33 3.29 -11.29 -0.13
CA LEU A 33 3.36 -10.76 1.22
C LEU A 33 3.94 -11.79 2.20
N ALA A 34 3.54 -13.07 2.09
CA ALA A 34 4.08 -14.15 2.90
C ALA A 34 5.60 -14.35 2.71
N ALA A 35 6.09 -14.23 1.48
CA ALA A 35 7.51 -14.31 1.19
C ALA A 35 8.29 -13.16 1.86
N ALA A 36 7.87 -11.91 1.64
CA ALA A 36 8.52 -10.74 2.24
C ALA A 36 8.45 -10.76 3.78
N TYR A 37 7.31 -11.16 4.33
CA TYR A 37 7.10 -11.27 5.78
C TYR A 37 8.05 -12.29 6.42
N LYS A 38 8.31 -13.41 5.74
CA LYS A 38 9.24 -14.43 6.26
C LYS A 38 10.65 -13.87 6.45
N GLU A 39 11.11 -13.01 5.54
CA GLU A 39 12.43 -12.38 5.61
C GLU A 39 12.48 -11.22 6.62
N LEU A 40 11.35 -10.56 6.86
CA LEU A 40 11.24 -9.38 7.74
C LEU A 40 10.60 -9.71 9.09
N LYS A 41 10.54 -10.98 9.51
CA LYS A 41 9.73 -11.41 10.67
C LYS A 41 10.16 -10.73 11.99
N ASP A 42 11.43 -10.34 12.09
CA ASP A 42 11.97 -9.65 13.27
C ASP A 42 11.64 -8.15 13.28
N ASP A 43 11.40 -7.54 12.12
CA ASP A 43 11.20 -6.09 11.96
C ASP A 43 9.77 -5.68 11.59
N LEU A 44 8.97 -6.60 11.05
CA LEU A 44 7.62 -6.37 10.53
C LEU A 44 6.65 -7.41 11.09
N GLU A 45 5.57 -6.95 11.72
CA GLU A 45 4.42 -7.78 12.03
C GLU A 45 3.24 -7.44 11.12
N ILE A 46 2.58 -8.45 10.56
CA ILE A 46 1.37 -8.26 9.77
C ILE A 46 0.17 -8.59 10.64
N ILE A 47 -0.89 -7.79 10.56
CA ILE A 47 -2.16 -8.06 11.22
C ILE A 47 -3.23 -8.16 10.14
N PHE A 48 -3.79 -9.36 9.97
CA PHE A 48 -4.92 -9.55 9.06
C PHE A 48 -6.18 -8.90 9.63
N VAL A 49 -6.77 -8.01 8.84
CA VAL A 49 -8.05 -7.35 9.10
C VAL A 49 -9.05 -7.83 8.06
N SER A 50 -9.84 -8.83 8.44
CA SER A 50 -10.79 -9.45 7.53
C SER A 50 -11.94 -8.52 7.15
N SER A 51 -12.25 -8.51 5.85
CA SER A 51 -13.47 -7.95 5.26
C SER A 51 -14.48 -9.04 4.87
N ASP A 52 -14.27 -10.28 5.34
CA ASP A 52 -15.20 -11.39 5.11
C ASP A 52 -16.53 -11.16 5.85
N PRO A 53 -17.67 -11.58 5.28
CA PRO A 53 -18.98 -11.32 5.87
C PRO A 53 -19.31 -12.27 7.02
N ASP A 54 -18.64 -13.42 7.12
CA ASP A 54 -18.96 -14.49 8.04
C ASP A 54 -17.70 -15.22 8.58
N PRO A 55 -17.82 -15.95 9.71
CA PRO A 55 -16.69 -16.65 10.32
C PRO A 55 -16.08 -17.77 9.47
N GLU A 56 -16.85 -18.40 8.59
CA GLU A 56 -16.39 -19.51 7.74
C GLU A 56 -15.46 -18.98 6.64
N SER A 57 -15.90 -17.93 5.95
CA SER A 57 -15.10 -17.17 4.97
C SER A 57 -13.83 -16.61 5.62
N PHE A 58 -13.93 -16.06 6.84
CA PHE A 58 -12.77 -15.61 7.62
C PHE A 58 -11.76 -16.74 7.86
N ALA A 59 -12.23 -17.89 8.33
CA ALA A 59 -11.37 -19.04 8.61
C ALA A 59 -10.69 -19.55 7.32
N ALA A 60 -11.41 -19.55 6.20
CA ALA A 60 -10.88 -19.94 4.90
C ALA A 60 -9.78 -18.98 4.41
N SER A 61 -9.96 -17.67 4.56
CA SER A 61 -8.93 -16.65 4.30
C SER A 61 -7.69 -16.87 5.16
N PHE A 62 -7.90 -17.01 6.46
CA PHE A 62 -6.83 -16.97 7.45
C PHE A 62 -5.94 -18.22 7.43
N ARG A 63 -6.47 -19.37 7.00
CA ARG A 63 -5.78 -20.67 7.06
C ARG A 63 -4.41 -20.71 6.37
N SER A 64 -4.18 -19.88 5.35
CA SER A 64 -2.94 -19.85 4.58
C SER A 64 -1.98 -18.73 5.01
N MET A 65 -2.32 -17.96 6.04
CA MET A 65 -1.56 -16.78 6.45
C MET A 65 -0.62 -17.09 7.64
N PRO A 66 0.68 -16.72 7.57
CA PRO A 66 1.65 -16.99 8.63
C PRO A 66 1.66 -15.94 9.77
N TRP A 67 0.77 -14.94 9.71
CA TRP A 67 0.67 -13.82 10.65
C TRP A 67 -0.62 -13.88 11.48
N PRO A 68 -0.73 -13.14 12.59
CA PRO A 68 -1.98 -13.04 13.35
C PRO A 68 -3.09 -12.29 12.61
N ALA A 69 -4.31 -12.43 13.11
CA ALA A 69 -5.49 -11.69 12.67
C ALA A 69 -6.16 -10.98 13.84
N LEU A 70 -6.87 -9.89 13.54
CA LEU A 70 -7.87 -9.39 14.48
C LEU A 70 -8.98 -10.43 14.62
N PRO A 71 -9.43 -10.72 15.87
CA PRO A 71 -10.51 -11.66 16.08
C PRO A 71 -11.75 -11.27 15.28
N PHE A 72 -12.37 -12.25 14.60
CA PHE A 72 -13.62 -12.02 13.86
C PHE A 72 -14.79 -11.59 14.78
N ALA A 73 -14.72 -11.87 16.08
CA ALA A 73 -15.69 -11.37 17.04
C ALA A 73 -15.54 -9.86 17.33
N ASP A 74 -14.36 -9.27 17.14
CA ASP A 74 -14.09 -7.86 17.43
C ASP A 74 -14.46 -6.96 16.23
N ALA A 75 -15.76 -6.88 15.95
CA ALA A 75 -16.29 -6.11 14.82
C ALA A 75 -16.05 -4.60 14.97
N ALA A 76 -15.99 -4.10 16.20
CA ALA A 76 -15.74 -2.69 16.48
C ALA A 76 -14.34 -2.28 16.04
N SER A 77 -13.29 -3.01 16.46
CA SER A 77 -11.92 -2.71 16.06
C SER A 77 -11.70 -2.87 14.56
N ARG A 78 -12.29 -3.91 13.94
CA ARG A 78 -12.22 -4.09 12.47
C ARG A 78 -12.85 -2.91 11.74
N THR A 79 -14.04 -2.48 12.15
CA THR A 79 -14.72 -1.31 11.55
C THR A 79 -13.88 -0.05 11.72
N ALA A 80 -13.42 0.25 12.94
CA ALA A 80 -12.61 1.44 13.22
C ALA A 80 -11.32 1.49 12.38
N LEU A 81 -10.61 0.37 12.26
CA LEU A 81 -9.40 0.29 11.42
C LEU A 81 -9.72 0.40 9.94
N THR A 82 -10.82 -0.19 9.48
CA THR A 82 -11.22 -0.08 8.08
C THR A 82 -11.61 1.35 7.75
N ASP A 83 -12.33 2.05 8.63
CA ASP A 83 -12.68 3.46 8.44
C ASP A 83 -11.45 4.35 8.40
N ARG A 84 -10.49 4.12 9.30
CA ARG A 84 -9.29 4.95 9.41
C ARG A 84 -8.27 4.68 8.32
N LEU A 85 -8.02 3.41 7.98
CA LEU A 85 -6.89 3.00 7.14
C LEU A 85 -7.33 2.45 5.77
N ASN A 86 -8.60 2.09 5.58
CA ASN A 86 -9.16 1.57 4.33
C ASN A 86 -10.54 2.18 4.00
N HIS A 87 -10.67 3.50 4.10
CA HIS A 87 -11.94 4.22 3.87
C HIS A 87 -12.53 3.94 2.47
N LEU A 88 -11.69 3.68 1.47
CA LEU A 88 -12.12 3.30 0.12
C LEU A 88 -12.61 1.85 -0.01
N ARG A 89 -12.55 1.06 1.08
CA ARG A 89 -12.93 -0.36 1.14
C ARG A 89 -12.30 -1.21 0.02
N LYS A 90 -11.09 -0.85 -0.42
CA LYS A 90 -10.36 -1.58 -1.46
C LYS A 90 -9.65 -2.77 -0.84
N ILE A 91 -9.71 -3.92 -1.50
CA ILE A 91 -8.99 -5.14 -1.09
C ILE A 91 -8.31 -5.79 -2.32
N PRO A 92 -7.07 -6.29 -2.19
CA PRO A 92 -6.21 -6.23 -1.00
C PRO A 92 -5.68 -4.82 -0.75
N ARG A 93 -5.57 -4.43 0.53
CA ARG A 93 -4.88 -3.21 0.95
C ARG A 93 -3.93 -3.51 2.10
N LEU A 94 -2.73 -2.94 2.04
CA LEU A 94 -1.72 -3.07 3.09
C LEU A 94 -1.24 -1.68 3.47
N VAL A 95 -1.49 -1.29 4.72
CA VAL A 95 -1.00 -0.03 5.31
C VAL A 95 0.04 -0.36 6.36
N ILE A 96 1.24 0.20 6.21
CA ILE A 96 2.37 -0.03 7.13
C ILE A 96 2.48 1.20 8.03
N VAL A 97 2.51 0.96 9.34
CA VAL A 97 2.62 1.97 10.38
C VAL A 97 3.79 1.66 11.30
N GLU A 98 4.33 2.69 11.95
CA GLU A 98 5.29 2.54 13.03
C GLU A 98 4.56 2.21 14.34
N ALA A 99 4.91 1.10 15.01
CA ALA A 99 4.17 0.65 16.19
C ALA A 99 4.24 1.62 17.38
N SER A 100 5.39 2.30 17.55
CA SER A 100 5.63 3.20 18.69
C SER A 100 4.82 4.49 18.62
N SER A 101 4.67 5.06 17.42
CA SER A 101 3.99 6.35 17.21
C SER A 101 2.58 6.21 16.62
N GLY A 102 2.27 5.07 16.00
CA GLY A 102 1.07 4.88 15.19
C GLY A 102 1.06 5.68 13.88
N ARG A 103 2.20 6.27 13.49
CA ARG A 103 2.35 7.05 12.27
C ARG A 103 2.36 6.11 11.06
N THR A 104 1.59 6.46 10.03
CA THR A 104 1.64 5.76 8.74
C THR A 104 2.98 6.00 8.05
N ILE A 105 3.67 4.90 7.73
CA ILE A 105 4.88 4.91 6.90
C ILE A 105 4.50 4.87 5.42
N THR A 106 3.58 3.98 5.04
CA THR A 106 3.07 3.92 3.68
C THR A 106 1.67 3.31 3.62
N ALA A 107 0.84 3.81 2.70
CA ALA A 107 -0.46 3.24 2.37
C ALA A 107 -0.43 2.36 1.11
N GLN A 108 0.74 2.27 0.45
CA GLN A 108 0.96 1.61 -0.84
C GLN A 108 1.64 0.24 -0.67
N GLY A 109 1.52 -0.37 0.51
CA GLY A 109 2.24 -1.60 0.86
C GLY A 109 2.04 -2.72 -0.16
N CYS A 110 0.83 -2.87 -0.72
CA CYS A 110 0.56 -3.89 -1.74
C CYS A 110 1.42 -3.72 -2.99
N TRP A 111 1.54 -2.48 -3.48
CA TRP A 111 2.34 -2.19 -4.66
C TRP A 111 3.82 -2.34 -4.36
N ILE A 112 4.29 -1.76 -3.26
CA ILE A 112 5.70 -1.79 -2.84
C ILE A 112 6.19 -3.23 -2.69
N ILE A 113 5.47 -4.06 -1.93
CA ILE A 113 5.82 -5.49 -1.75
C ILE A 113 5.78 -6.25 -3.07
N SER A 114 4.84 -5.93 -3.96
CA SER A 114 4.74 -6.59 -5.27
C SER A 114 5.91 -6.27 -6.20
N GLN A 115 6.53 -5.09 -6.05
CA GLN A 115 7.67 -4.67 -6.88
C GLN A 115 9.01 -5.10 -6.28
N PHE A 116 9.20 -4.88 -4.98
CA PHE A 116 10.52 -4.95 -4.35
C PHE A 116 10.63 -6.03 -3.27
N GLY A 117 9.52 -6.68 -2.89
CA GLY A 117 9.50 -7.67 -1.82
C GLY A 117 10.05 -7.11 -0.50
N SER A 118 10.94 -7.86 0.14
CA SER A 118 11.61 -7.49 1.40
C SER A 118 12.62 -6.34 1.24
N GLN A 119 13.18 -6.14 0.04
CA GLN A 119 14.17 -5.07 -0.22
C GLN A 119 13.58 -3.68 -0.01
N ALA A 120 12.25 -3.55 -0.04
CA ALA A 120 11.55 -2.32 0.25
C ALA A 120 11.64 -1.86 1.71
N PHE A 121 12.03 -2.71 2.66
CA PHE A 121 12.22 -2.30 4.04
C PHE A 121 13.29 -1.19 4.14
N PRO A 122 13.08 -0.08 4.88
CA PRO A 122 12.04 0.16 5.90
C PRO A 122 10.74 0.82 5.39
N PHE A 123 10.45 0.71 4.09
CA PHE A 123 9.25 1.20 3.41
C PHE A 123 9.08 2.73 3.42
N THR A 124 10.15 3.46 3.72
CA THR A 124 10.15 4.93 3.67
C THR A 124 10.18 5.44 2.24
N ASP A 125 9.54 6.57 1.98
CA ASP A 125 9.53 7.20 0.65
C ASP A 125 10.94 7.39 0.07
N SER A 126 11.90 7.80 0.91
CA SER A 126 13.29 7.99 0.50
C SER A 126 13.97 6.71 0.03
N HIS A 127 13.70 5.58 0.71
CA HIS A 127 14.25 4.27 0.36
C HIS A 127 13.59 3.71 -0.90
N ILE A 128 12.26 3.79 -1.00
CA ILE A 128 11.53 3.38 -2.20
C ILE A 128 11.96 4.21 -3.41
N ALA A 129 12.20 5.51 -3.24
CA ALA A 129 12.73 6.36 -4.29
C ALA A 129 14.13 5.94 -4.75
N ALA A 130 14.98 5.43 -3.84
CA ALA A 130 16.29 4.90 -4.19
C ALA A 130 16.18 3.62 -5.01
N LEU A 131 15.39 2.65 -4.57
CA LEU A 131 15.15 1.39 -5.30
C LEU A 131 14.61 1.65 -6.72
N LEU A 132 13.73 2.63 -6.87
CA LEU A 132 13.20 3.05 -8.17
C LEU A 132 14.27 3.66 -9.07
N ARG A 133 15.22 4.44 -8.55
CA ARG A 133 16.34 4.96 -9.33
C ARG A 133 17.24 3.85 -9.83
N ASP A 134 17.55 2.90 -8.97
CA ASP A 134 18.48 1.80 -9.29
C ASP A 134 17.86 0.79 -10.28
N SER A 135 16.53 0.70 -10.34
CA SER A 135 15.81 -0.16 -11.28
C SER A 135 15.69 0.40 -12.71
N VAL A 136 16.06 1.68 -12.94
CA VAL A 136 15.91 2.34 -14.24
C VAL A 136 17.29 2.72 -14.78
N GLU A 137 17.86 1.87 -15.63
CA GLU A 137 19.00 2.25 -16.47
C GLU A 137 18.60 3.38 -17.42
N GLY A 138 18.88 4.62 -17.04
CA GLY A 138 19.21 5.67 -18.01
C GLY A 138 18.21 6.78 -18.33
N LYS A 139 17.01 6.88 -17.73
CA LYS A 139 16.17 8.11 -17.78
C LYS A 139 15.38 8.31 -16.48
N ALA A 140 15.45 9.53 -15.93
CA ALA A 140 15.17 9.86 -14.52
C ALA A 140 13.76 9.48 -14.01
N PRO A 141 13.63 8.86 -12.82
CA PRO A 141 12.46 9.08 -11.99
C PRO A 141 12.74 10.32 -11.14
N LYS A 142 12.15 11.46 -11.51
CA LYS A 142 11.98 12.55 -10.54
C LYS A 142 10.90 12.06 -9.59
N VAL A 143 11.25 11.23 -8.60
CA VAL A 143 10.35 10.96 -7.48
C VAL A 143 10.30 12.27 -6.72
N LEU A 144 9.29 13.10 -7.00
CA LEU A 144 8.91 14.09 -6.01
C LEU A 144 8.40 13.28 -4.82
N GLY A 145 8.89 13.60 -3.62
CA GLY A 145 8.40 12.98 -2.40
C GLY A 145 6.87 12.98 -2.35
N GLY A 146 6.30 12.14 -1.47
CA GLY A 146 4.85 12.01 -1.34
C GLY A 146 4.14 13.36 -1.36
N GLY A 147 3.14 13.49 -2.25
CA GLY A 147 2.32 14.69 -2.35
C GLY A 147 0.92 14.41 -1.79
N GLU A 148 0.34 15.38 -1.10
CA GLU A 148 -1.03 15.27 -0.61
C GLU A 148 -2.02 15.25 -1.78
N CYS A 149 -2.71 14.13 -1.95
CA CYS A 149 -3.92 14.11 -2.77
C CYS A 149 -5.02 14.83 -1.98
N GLY A 150 -5.53 15.94 -2.52
CA GLY A 150 -6.58 16.77 -1.90
C GLY A 150 -7.93 16.07 -1.64
N SER A 151 -8.03 14.76 -1.86
CA SER A 151 -9.18 13.94 -1.48
C SER A 151 -8.87 12.89 -0.41
N HIS A 152 -7.64 12.36 -0.29
CA HIS A 152 -7.36 11.21 0.58
C HIS A 152 -5.92 11.12 1.18
N GLY A 153 -5.07 12.15 1.07
CA GLY A 153 -3.76 12.21 1.73
C GLY A 153 -2.54 11.86 0.86
N ALA A 154 -1.37 11.63 1.47
CA ALA A 154 -0.09 11.50 0.77
C ALA A 154 0.07 10.19 -0.02
N HIS A 155 0.42 10.26 -1.31
CA HIS A 155 0.76 9.08 -2.12
C HIS A 155 2.13 9.17 -2.82
N ILE A 156 2.78 8.01 -3.00
CA ILE A 156 3.95 7.86 -3.86
C ILE A 156 3.50 7.95 -5.32
N TRP A 157 4.12 8.86 -6.07
CA TRP A 157 3.86 9.06 -7.48
C TRP A 157 4.69 8.09 -8.32
N ILE A 158 4.03 7.24 -9.11
CA ILE A 158 4.72 6.34 -10.04
C ILE A 158 4.66 6.94 -11.43
N VAL A 159 5.80 6.97 -12.12
CA VAL A 159 5.86 7.38 -13.51
C VAL A 159 5.38 6.20 -14.38
N ASN A 160 4.28 6.36 -15.10
CA ASN A 160 3.81 5.39 -16.08
C ASN A 160 3.83 6.02 -17.48
N ASN A 161 4.22 5.24 -18.50
CA ASN A 161 4.18 5.68 -19.90
C ASN A 161 2.78 5.41 -20.46
N ALA A 162 1.95 6.46 -20.57
CA ALA A 162 0.63 6.32 -21.17
C ALA A 162 0.75 6.17 -22.69
N GLN A 163 0.29 5.02 -23.21
CA GLN A 163 0.29 4.78 -24.64
C GLN A 163 -0.76 5.67 -25.34
N PRO A 164 -0.50 6.13 -26.58
CA PRO A 164 -1.51 6.82 -27.38
C PRO A 164 -2.72 5.89 -27.61
N GLY A 165 -3.90 6.27 -27.11
CA GLY A 165 -5.14 5.50 -27.26
C GLY A 165 -5.66 4.86 -25.97
N GLU A 166 -4.87 4.86 -24.90
CA GLU A 166 -5.27 4.35 -23.57
C GLU A 166 -6.02 5.45 -22.79
N MET A 167 -7.24 5.75 -23.26
CA MET A 167 -8.30 6.58 -22.69
C MET A 167 -7.91 7.99 -22.18
N SER A 168 -8.74 8.97 -22.55
CA SER A 168 -8.60 10.39 -22.22
C SER A 168 -8.47 10.64 -20.72
N HIS A 169 -7.24 10.83 -20.24
CA HIS A 169 -7.01 11.28 -18.89
C HIS A 169 -6.33 12.64 -18.94
N GLN A 170 -7.10 13.66 -18.58
CA GLN A 170 -6.63 15.03 -18.44
C GLN A 170 -5.68 15.09 -17.24
N CYS A 171 -4.58 15.82 -17.40
CA CYS A 171 -3.72 16.19 -16.28
C CYS A 171 -4.55 16.97 -15.26
N ALA A 172 -4.52 16.55 -13.99
CA ALA A 172 -5.32 17.16 -12.93
C ALA A 172 -4.94 18.62 -12.61
N ILE A 173 -3.82 19.11 -13.16
CA ILE A 173 -3.27 20.44 -12.90
C ILE A 173 -3.55 21.35 -14.08
N CYS A 174 -3.02 21.00 -15.26
CA CYS A 174 -3.14 21.86 -16.44
C CYS A 174 -4.37 21.54 -17.31
N ASN A 175 -5.15 20.52 -16.97
CA ASN A 175 -6.33 20.03 -17.68
C ASN A 175 -6.09 19.63 -19.15
N ARG A 176 -4.83 19.50 -19.57
CA ARG A 176 -4.45 19.05 -20.92
C ARG A 176 -4.34 17.52 -20.95
N SER A 177 -4.76 16.92 -22.06
CA SER A 177 -4.44 15.52 -22.37
C SER A 177 -2.94 15.39 -22.64
N GLY A 178 -2.28 14.38 -22.08
CA GLY A 178 -0.88 14.08 -22.38
C GLY A 178 -0.69 12.67 -22.93
N SER A 179 0.22 12.52 -23.87
CA SER A 179 0.85 11.25 -24.23
C SER A 179 2.21 11.15 -23.54
N GLY A 180 2.67 9.94 -23.21
CA GLY A 180 3.98 9.73 -22.58
C GLY A 180 3.94 9.60 -21.05
N TRP A 181 5.05 9.95 -20.40
CA TRP A 181 5.23 9.77 -18.95
C TRP A 181 4.27 10.65 -18.14
N MET A 182 3.56 10.04 -17.18
CA MET A 182 2.71 10.74 -16.22
C MET A 182 2.94 10.20 -14.81
N TYR A 183 2.84 11.08 -13.83
CA TYR A 183 2.65 10.67 -12.45
C TYR A 183 1.22 10.18 -12.28
N ILE A 184 1.07 9.00 -11.67
CA ILE A 184 -0.24 8.39 -11.42
C ILE A 184 -0.30 7.95 -9.97
N CYS A 185 -1.36 8.35 -9.27
CA CYS A 185 -1.74 7.73 -8.01
C CYS A 185 -2.43 6.38 -8.31
N LYS A 186 -2.02 5.30 -7.63
CA LYS A 186 -2.67 3.99 -7.78
C LYS A 186 -3.97 3.87 -6.99
N ASP A 187 -4.19 4.74 -6.01
CA ASP A 187 -5.36 4.70 -5.12
C ASP A 187 -6.51 5.58 -5.62
N CYS A 188 -6.21 6.68 -6.30
CA CYS A 188 -7.18 7.59 -6.92
C CYS A 188 -6.78 7.86 -8.37
N SER A 189 -7.73 8.11 -9.27
CA SER A 189 -7.45 8.38 -10.70
C SER A 189 -6.72 9.72 -10.95
N TYR A 190 -6.04 10.26 -9.94
CA TYR A 190 -5.28 11.50 -10.00
C TYR A 190 -3.98 11.27 -10.75
N ARG A 191 -3.76 12.09 -11.77
CA ARG A 191 -2.64 11.99 -12.70
C ARG A 191 -2.20 13.37 -13.13
N PHE A 192 -0.91 13.59 -13.31
CA PHE A 192 -0.42 14.83 -13.89
C PHE A 192 0.90 14.64 -14.64
N HIS A 193 1.23 15.62 -15.47
CA HIS A 193 2.46 15.61 -16.26
C HIS A 193 3.69 15.85 -15.37
N PRO A 194 4.86 15.27 -15.70
CA PRO A 194 6.10 15.52 -14.98
C PRO A 194 6.48 16.99 -14.84
N GLU A 195 6.13 17.82 -15.83
CA GLU A 195 6.34 19.27 -15.83
C GLU A 195 5.37 20.04 -14.93
N CYS A 196 4.15 19.53 -14.70
CA CYS A 196 3.17 20.19 -13.81
C CYS A 196 3.46 19.94 -12.33
N ALA A 197 4.47 19.13 -12.04
CA ALA A 197 4.79 18.65 -10.71
C ALA A 197 5.35 19.76 -9.79
N ASP A 198 6.05 20.72 -10.39
CA ASP A 198 6.63 21.86 -9.66
C ASP A 198 5.55 22.89 -9.22
N GLU A 199 4.32 22.81 -9.75
CA GLU A 199 3.17 23.64 -9.35
C GLU A 199 2.45 23.13 -8.08
N ILE A 200 2.74 21.89 -7.64
CA ILE A 200 2.12 21.27 -6.45
C ILE A 200 2.94 21.55 -5.17
N GLY A 201 4.19 21.99 -5.31
CA GLY A 201 5.15 22.18 -4.22
C GLY A 201 5.31 23.61 -3.72
N GLY A 202 4.32 24.49 -3.95
CA GLY A 202 4.28 25.88 -3.48
C GLY A 202 3.33 26.09 -2.31
#